data_AF-A0A482Z4N4-F1
#
_entry.id   AF-A0A482Z4N4-F1
#
_cell.length_a   1.000
_cell.length_b   1.000
_cell.length_c   1.000
_cell.angle_alpha   90.00
_cell.angle_beta   90.00
_cell.angle_gamma   90.00
#
_symmetry.space_group_name_H-M   'P 1'
#
loop_
_entity.id
_entity.type
_entity.pdbx_description
1 polymer ?
#
loop_
_entity_poly.entity_id
_entity_poly.type
_entity_poly.pdbx_seq_one_letter_code
_entity_poly.pdbx_strand_id
1 'polypeptide(L)'
;MKRIALSVAVAASLAAGVATATVSKDLAYKSSGLSANDVANQNYFVNHFYSFDNYAITKKGKDVTALILRAKDSNPLTLTLERYLNNAPKAAGVNAQDLAVFRSGKLKGTGMLITDFSDANKSQSYEIFIPSIRKVRCFAEPARDDAWGGSDFTFGDVTLRKPKHDNHELLGMTKFTGCLSVMKDIKRNKWTQNAKIEADCSVDGKEVYKLKSTANDANWWYDNRVS
;
A
#
# COMPACT_ATOMS: atom_id res chain seq x y z
N MET A 1 -8.62 -65.92 9.48
CA MET A 1 -7.22 -65.48 9.69
C MET A 1 -6.91 -64.35 8.72
N LYS A 2 -6.13 -63.38 9.20
CA LYS A 2 -5.54 -62.16 8.59
C LYS A 2 -5.48 -62.14 7.03
N ARG A 3 -6.02 -61.11 6.36
CA ARG A 3 -5.41 -59.80 5.96
C ARG A 3 -4.16 -60.01 5.05
N ILE A 4 -3.89 -59.32 3.94
CA ILE A 4 -4.01 -57.90 3.57
C ILE A 4 -3.98 -57.82 2.02
N ALA A 5 -4.94 -57.17 1.37
CA ALA A 5 -4.78 -56.68 0.01
C ALA A 5 -4.27 -55.23 0.09
N LEU A 6 -3.05 -54.98 -0.39
CA LEU A 6 -2.43 -53.66 -0.43
C LEU A 6 -3.01 -52.90 -1.63
N SER A 7 -4.13 -52.22 -1.45
CA SER A 7 -4.61 -51.22 -2.40
C SER A 7 -3.77 -49.96 -2.22
N VAL A 8 -2.84 -49.72 -3.15
CA VAL A 8 -2.11 -48.45 -3.29
C VAL A 8 -3.12 -47.42 -3.75
N ALA A 9 -3.73 -46.72 -2.79
CA ALA A 9 -4.44 -45.49 -3.06
C ALA A 9 -3.38 -44.46 -3.46
N VAL A 10 -3.31 -44.15 -4.76
CA VAL A 10 -2.67 -42.94 -5.26
C VAL A 10 -3.45 -41.78 -4.65
N ALA A 11 -2.96 -41.26 -3.54
CA ALA A 11 -3.40 -40.00 -3.00
C ALA A 11 -2.99 -38.94 -4.02
N ALA A 12 -3.91 -38.61 -4.92
CA ALA A 12 -3.84 -37.39 -5.70
C ALA A 12 -3.71 -36.25 -4.69
N SER A 13 -2.49 -35.73 -4.58
CA SER A 13 -2.17 -34.52 -3.85
C SER A 13 -2.90 -33.36 -4.51
N LEU A 14 -4.17 -33.19 -4.13
CA LEU A 14 -4.81 -31.89 -4.14
C LEU A 14 -4.06 -31.05 -3.11
N ALA A 15 -2.93 -30.51 -3.54
CA ALA A 15 -2.43 -29.27 -2.98
C ALA A 15 -3.50 -28.21 -3.32
N ALA A 16 -4.56 -28.17 -2.51
CA ALA A 16 -5.34 -26.97 -2.34
C ALA A 16 -4.32 -25.94 -1.86
N GLY A 17 -3.84 -25.12 -2.81
CA GLY A 17 -3.02 -23.97 -2.50
C GLY A 17 -3.83 -23.14 -1.53
N VAL A 18 -3.49 -23.22 -0.25
CA VAL A 18 -3.94 -22.24 0.73
C VAL A 18 -3.40 -20.94 0.17
N ALA A 19 -4.27 -20.13 -0.41
CA ALA A 19 -3.92 -18.79 -0.86
C ALA A 19 -3.30 -18.11 0.35
N THR A 20 -1.98 -17.93 0.34
CA THR A 20 -1.31 -17.18 1.39
C THR A 20 -1.87 -15.78 1.28
N ALA A 21 -2.72 -15.42 2.23
CA ALA A 21 -3.43 -14.14 2.33
C ALA A 21 -2.48 -12.91 2.37
N THR A 22 -1.17 -13.16 2.49
CA THR A 22 -0.10 -12.18 2.48
C THR A 22 0.84 -12.49 1.31
N VAL A 23 1.17 -11.45 0.53
CA VAL A 23 2.15 -11.55 -0.55
C VAL A 23 3.53 -11.85 0.05
N SER A 24 4.21 -12.87 -0.47
CA SER A 24 5.56 -13.23 -0.01
C SER A 24 6.57 -12.11 -0.31
N LYS A 25 7.54 -11.92 0.60
CA LYS A 25 8.71 -11.04 0.34
C LYS A 25 9.77 -11.70 -0.53
N ASP A 26 9.64 -13.01 -0.75
CA ASP A 26 10.44 -13.78 -1.70
C ASP A 26 9.64 -14.06 -2.99
N LEU A 27 8.64 -13.23 -3.30
CA LEU A 27 7.80 -13.42 -4.49
C LEU A 27 8.67 -13.41 -5.75
N ALA A 28 8.73 -14.56 -6.43
CA ALA A 28 9.45 -14.69 -7.67
C ALA A 28 8.72 -13.96 -8.81
N TYR A 29 9.49 -13.27 -9.65
CA TYR A 29 8.95 -12.64 -10.86
C TYR A 29 8.69 -13.70 -11.93
N LYS A 30 7.42 -13.83 -12.35
CA LYS A 30 6.97 -14.77 -13.37
C LYS A 30 6.80 -14.04 -14.71
N SER A 31 7.47 -14.49 -15.76
CA SER A 31 7.49 -13.82 -17.06
C SER A 31 6.47 -14.35 -18.07
N SER A 32 5.86 -15.51 -17.83
CA SER A 32 4.88 -16.12 -18.74
C SER A 32 3.81 -16.91 -17.98
N GLY A 33 2.65 -17.15 -18.61
CA GLY A 33 1.55 -17.89 -18.00
C GLY A 33 1.00 -17.24 -16.73
N LEU A 34 0.99 -15.91 -16.68
CA LEU A 34 0.55 -15.11 -15.54
C LEU A 34 -0.95 -15.25 -15.31
N SER A 35 -1.33 -15.48 -14.05
CA SER A 35 -2.71 -15.34 -13.59
C SER A 35 -3.01 -13.90 -13.17
N ALA A 36 -4.29 -13.57 -13.00
CA ALA A 36 -4.71 -12.27 -12.45
C ALA A 36 -4.12 -12.03 -11.05
N ASN A 37 -4.05 -13.07 -10.23
CA ASN A 37 -3.46 -13.00 -8.89
C ASN A 37 -1.94 -12.81 -8.93
N ASP A 38 -1.24 -13.39 -9.91
CA ASP A 38 0.20 -13.17 -10.07
C ASP A 38 0.49 -11.68 -10.33
N VAL A 39 -0.29 -11.04 -11.20
CA VAL A 39 -0.17 -9.60 -11.50
C VAL A 39 -0.52 -8.75 -10.27
N ALA A 40 -1.62 -9.06 -9.57
CA ALA A 40 -2.02 -8.34 -8.35
C ALA A 40 -0.96 -8.45 -7.23
N ASN A 41 -0.42 -9.65 -7.02
CA ASN A 41 0.62 -9.89 -6.03
C ASN A 41 1.92 -9.17 -6.39
N GLN A 42 2.32 -9.16 -7.66
CA GLN A 42 3.52 -8.46 -8.10
C GLN A 42 3.38 -6.94 -7.93
N ASN A 43 2.21 -6.37 -8.24
CA ASN A 43 1.94 -4.95 -8.01
C ASN A 43 2.01 -4.61 -6.51
N TYR A 44 1.38 -5.45 -5.68
CA TYR A 44 1.45 -5.28 -4.22
C TYR A 44 2.89 -5.36 -3.71
N PHE A 45 3.67 -6.35 -4.16
CA PHE A 45 5.08 -6.53 -3.81
C PHE A 45 5.92 -5.27 -4.08
N VAL A 46 5.76 -4.69 -5.27
CA VAL A 46 6.49 -3.48 -5.68
C VAL A 46 6.05 -2.27 -4.84
N ASN A 47 4.74 -2.07 -4.65
CA ASN A 47 4.23 -0.92 -3.90
C ASN A 47 4.58 -0.97 -2.40
N HIS A 48 4.83 -2.15 -1.85
CA HIS A 48 5.29 -2.33 -0.47
C HIS A 48 6.82 -2.39 -0.33
N PHE A 49 7.56 -2.18 -1.43
CA PHE A 49 9.03 -2.21 -1.42
C PHE A 49 9.59 -3.52 -0.84
N TYR A 50 8.91 -4.65 -1.03
CA TYR A 50 9.31 -5.93 -0.44
C TYR A 50 10.64 -6.47 -0.97
N SER A 51 11.18 -5.89 -2.05
CA SER A 51 12.56 -6.13 -2.50
C SER A 51 13.63 -5.54 -1.57
N PHE A 52 13.25 -4.74 -0.58
CA PHE A 52 14.18 -4.11 0.37
C PHE A 52 13.79 -4.46 1.80
N ASP A 53 14.77 -4.86 2.61
CA ASP A 53 14.59 -5.07 4.06
C ASP A 53 14.17 -3.79 4.77
N ASN A 54 14.78 -2.67 4.39
CA ASN A 54 14.52 -1.36 4.96
C ASN A 54 14.56 -0.30 3.86
N TYR A 55 13.63 0.65 3.92
CA TYR A 55 13.57 1.76 2.98
C TYR A 55 13.19 3.03 3.73
N ALA A 56 13.75 4.17 3.34
CA ALA A 56 13.40 5.44 3.97
C ALA A 56 13.32 6.56 2.94
N ILE A 57 12.27 7.37 3.09
CA ILE A 57 12.11 8.63 2.37
C ILE A 57 12.41 9.74 3.37
N THR A 58 13.63 10.24 3.31
CA THR A 58 14.13 11.29 4.21
C THR A 58 14.40 12.58 3.43
N LYS A 59 14.59 13.67 4.16
CA LYS A 59 15.03 14.92 3.55
C LYS A 59 16.44 14.74 2.95
N LYS A 60 16.59 15.06 1.66
CA LYS A 60 17.89 15.10 0.96
C LYS A 60 18.17 16.51 0.45
N GLY A 61 19.07 17.22 1.13
CA GLY A 61 19.38 18.62 0.77
C GLY A 61 18.15 19.52 0.90
N LYS A 62 17.62 20.00 -0.23
CA LYS A 62 16.40 20.82 -0.30
C LYS A 62 15.13 20.00 -0.55
N ASP A 63 15.27 18.72 -0.89
CA ASP A 63 14.16 17.85 -1.24
C ASP A 63 13.59 17.17 0.02
N VAL A 64 12.27 17.21 0.17
CA VAL A 64 11.54 16.61 1.28
C VAL A 64 10.13 16.26 0.83
N THR A 65 9.58 15.16 1.37
CA THR A 65 8.18 14.81 1.14
C THR A 65 7.26 15.87 1.75
N ALA A 66 6.30 16.33 0.96
CA ALA A 66 5.30 17.31 1.37
C ALA A 66 3.90 16.73 1.19
N LEU A 67 3.14 16.64 2.28
CA LEU A 67 1.71 16.41 2.30
C LEU A 67 0.99 17.76 2.17
N ILE A 68 0.17 17.89 1.13
CA ILE A 68 -0.59 19.11 0.85
C ILE A 68 -2.06 18.82 1.10
N LEU A 69 -2.65 19.49 2.09
CA LEU A 69 -4.05 19.35 2.48
C LEU A 69 -4.81 20.61 2.05
N ARG A 70 -5.96 20.43 1.41
CA ARG A 70 -6.75 21.53 0.85
C ARG A 70 -8.22 21.38 1.23
N ALA A 71 -8.51 21.63 2.50
CA ALA A 71 -9.88 21.77 2.95
C ALA A 71 -10.60 22.86 2.12
N LYS A 72 -11.88 22.61 1.83
CA LYS A 72 -12.74 23.54 1.10
C LYS A 72 -12.68 24.92 1.76
N ASP A 73 -12.60 25.97 0.93
CA ASP A 73 -12.58 27.38 1.34
C ASP A 73 -11.42 27.77 2.29
N SER A 74 -10.38 26.94 2.39
CA SER A 74 -9.21 27.15 3.26
C SER A 74 -7.91 27.32 2.46
N ASN A 75 -6.93 27.99 3.07
CA ASN A 75 -5.58 28.01 2.51
C ASN A 75 -4.94 26.62 2.59
N PRO A 76 -4.17 26.18 1.55
CA PRO A 76 -3.49 24.90 1.58
C PRO A 76 -2.57 24.78 2.79
N LEU A 77 -2.75 23.73 3.59
CA LEU A 77 -1.81 23.34 4.63
C LEU A 77 -0.72 22.47 4.01
N THR A 78 0.54 22.73 4.36
CA THR A 78 1.66 21.91 3.91
C THR A 78 2.46 21.38 5.09
N LEU A 79 2.47 20.06 5.21
CA LEU A 79 3.20 19.33 6.21
C LEU A 79 4.35 18.61 5.52
N THR A 80 5.58 18.76 6.03
CA THR A 80 6.70 17.94 5.58
C THR A 80 6.80 16.74 6.50
N LEU A 81 7.17 15.59 5.94
CA LEU A 81 7.31 14.35 6.68
C LEU A 81 8.48 13.52 6.13
N GLU A 82 8.97 12.63 6.97
CA GLU A 82 9.87 11.56 6.59
C GLU A 82 9.19 10.23 6.89
N ARG A 83 9.48 9.21 6.09
CA ARG A 83 8.86 7.89 6.22
C ARG A 83 9.95 6.82 6.27
N TYR A 84 9.83 5.87 7.18
CA TYR A 84 10.76 4.77 7.38
C TYR A 84 9.99 3.45 7.38
N LEU A 85 10.32 2.58 6.44
CA LEU A 85 9.73 1.27 6.26
C LEU A 85 10.75 0.21 6.67
N ASN A 86 10.31 -0.74 7.49
CA ASN A 86 11.04 -1.94 7.88
C ASN A 86 10.22 -3.17 7.49
N ASN A 87 10.68 -3.86 6.44
CA ASN A 87 10.12 -5.11 5.94
C ASN A 87 10.83 -6.35 6.52
N ALA A 88 11.88 -6.20 7.33
CA ALA A 88 12.55 -7.31 8.02
C ALA A 88 12.60 -7.08 9.55
N PRO A 89 11.44 -6.89 10.20
CA PRO A 89 11.39 -6.66 11.64
C PRO A 89 11.86 -7.90 12.41
N LYS A 90 12.64 -7.68 13.48
CA LYS A 90 13.16 -8.75 14.34
C LYS A 90 12.12 -9.29 15.33
N ALA A 91 11.04 -8.55 15.57
CA ALA A 91 10.01 -8.93 16.51
C ALA A 91 9.15 -10.08 15.98
N ALA A 92 8.94 -11.10 16.81
CA ALA A 92 8.16 -12.28 16.43
C ALA A 92 6.71 -11.89 16.07
N GLY A 93 6.20 -12.47 14.97
CA GLY A 93 4.83 -12.25 14.49
C GLY A 93 4.57 -10.90 13.83
N VAL A 94 5.61 -10.06 13.65
CA VAL A 94 5.51 -8.80 12.92
C VAL A 94 5.89 -9.04 11.45
N ASN A 95 5.04 -8.58 10.53
CA ASN A 95 5.32 -8.63 9.11
C ASN A 95 6.14 -7.41 8.68
N ALA A 96 5.66 -6.21 8.96
CA ALA A 96 6.33 -4.98 8.55
C ALA A 96 5.99 -3.83 9.51
N GLN A 97 6.83 -2.80 9.50
CA GLN A 97 6.60 -1.58 10.27
C GLN A 97 6.82 -0.35 9.40
N ASP A 98 5.94 0.64 9.55
CA ASP A 98 6.01 1.91 8.84
C ASP A 98 5.92 3.06 9.83
N LEU A 99 6.95 3.90 9.85
CA LEU A 99 7.04 5.06 10.72
C LEU A 99 7.03 6.34 9.89
N ALA A 100 5.99 7.15 10.07
CA ALA A 100 5.94 8.52 9.57
C ALA A 100 6.33 9.51 10.68
N VAL A 101 7.25 10.43 10.39
CA VAL A 101 7.67 11.51 11.31
C VAL A 101 7.43 12.86 10.67
N PHE A 102 6.55 13.66 11.26
CA PHE A 102 6.24 14.99 10.78
C PHE A 102 7.35 15.99 11.14
N ARG A 103 7.81 16.77 10.16
CA ARG A 103 8.91 17.73 10.27
C ARG A 103 8.47 19.19 10.27
N SER A 104 7.19 19.49 10.02
CA SER A 104 6.65 20.86 10.04
C SER A 104 5.23 20.96 10.60
N GLY A 105 4.75 22.21 10.75
CA GLY A 105 3.40 22.52 11.20
C GLY A 105 3.15 22.18 12.67
N LYS A 106 1.87 22.13 13.06
CA LYS A 106 1.45 21.76 14.42
C LYS A 106 1.78 20.32 14.79
N LEU A 107 2.06 19.47 13.80
CA LEU A 107 2.45 18.07 13.99
C LEU A 107 3.97 17.89 14.07
N LYS A 108 4.78 18.96 14.06
CA LYS A 108 6.24 18.83 14.09
C LYS A 108 6.69 17.97 15.29
N GLY A 109 7.41 16.88 15.00
CA GLY A 109 7.91 15.92 15.98
C GLY A 109 6.95 14.78 16.30
N THR A 110 5.69 14.84 15.84
CA THR A 110 4.76 13.72 15.95
C THR A 110 5.25 12.57 15.09
N GLY A 111 5.31 11.38 15.69
CA GLY A 111 5.66 10.13 15.02
C GLY A 111 4.45 9.19 15.03
N MET A 112 4.18 8.53 13.92
CA MET A 112 3.12 7.53 13.80
C MET A 112 3.73 6.23 13.29
N LEU A 113 3.72 5.20 14.12
CA LEU A 113 4.18 3.86 13.83
C LEU A 113 2.98 2.96 13.55
N ILE A 114 2.99 2.34 12.37
CA ILE A 114 2.04 1.33 11.94
C ILE A 114 2.77 0.00 11.96
N THR A 115 2.20 -1.00 12.65
CA THR A 115 2.75 -2.36 12.66
C THR A 115 1.75 -3.30 11.99
N ASP A 116 2.19 -3.92 10.90
CA ASP A 116 1.47 -4.99 10.21
C ASP A 116 1.96 -6.34 10.75
N PHE A 117 1.03 -7.23 11.06
CA PHE A 117 1.35 -8.53 11.65
C PHE A 117 1.36 -9.63 10.58
N SER A 118 2.12 -10.69 10.83
CA SER A 118 2.18 -11.85 9.94
C SER A 118 0.87 -12.63 9.92
N ASP A 119 0.10 -12.57 11.00
CA ASP A 119 -1.26 -13.11 11.04
C ASP A 119 -2.21 -12.21 10.25
N ALA A 120 -2.76 -12.76 9.16
CA ALA A 120 -3.64 -12.06 8.25
C ALA A 120 -5.03 -11.71 8.83
N ASN A 121 -5.40 -12.31 9.97
CA ASN A 121 -6.64 -12.04 10.70
C ASN A 121 -6.43 -11.03 11.85
N LYS A 122 -5.19 -10.59 12.07
CA LYS A 122 -4.87 -9.60 13.10
C LYS A 122 -4.86 -8.21 12.49
N SER A 123 -5.67 -7.32 13.06
CA SER A 123 -5.65 -5.89 12.73
C SER A 123 -4.29 -5.26 12.96
N GLN A 124 -3.99 -4.24 12.17
CA GLN A 124 -2.78 -3.45 12.34
C GLN A 124 -2.83 -2.69 13.68
N SER A 125 -1.67 -2.48 14.30
CA SER A 125 -1.59 -1.61 15.48
C SER A 125 -1.00 -0.26 15.12
N TYR A 126 -1.61 0.79 15.68
CA TYR A 126 -1.21 2.17 15.46
C TYR A 126 -0.71 2.78 16.76
N GLU A 127 0.51 3.29 16.73
CA GLU A 127 1.12 4.01 17.84
C GLU A 127 1.46 5.43 17.40
N ILE A 128 1.04 6.42 18.18
CA ILE A 128 1.34 7.83 17.94
C ILE A 128 2.11 8.43 19.11
N PHE A 129 3.30 8.95 18.83
CA PHE A 129 4.06 9.78 19.77
C PHE A 129 3.59 11.23 19.65
N ILE A 130 3.14 11.81 20.77
CA ILE A 130 2.63 13.18 20.83
C ILE A 130 3.63 14.04 21.62
N PRO A 131 4.38 14.96 20.97
CA PRO A 131 5.45 15.73 21.61
C PRO A 131 4.99 16.61 22.77
N SER A 132 3.78 17.19 22.68
CA SER A 132 3.24 18.11 23.68
C SER A 132 3.03 17.46 25.05
N ILE A 133 2.77 16.15 25.08
CA ILE A 133 2.57 15.37 26.30
C ILE A 133 3.68 14.33 26.55
N ARG A 134 4.64 14.22 25.63
CA ARG A 134 5.76 13.25 25.65
C ARG A 134 5.32 11.82 25.93
N LYS A 135 4.19 11.41 25.34
CA LYS A 135 3.62 10.06 25.53
C LYS A 135 3.30 9.43 24.19
N VAL A 136 3.37 8.10 24.17
CA VAL A 136 2.85 7.26 23.10
C VAL A 136 1.40 6.90 23.44
N ARG A 137 0.52 6.97 22.45
CA ARG A 137 -0.84 6.45 22.52
C ARG A 137 -0.97 5.32 21.50
N CYS A 138 -1.51 4.20 21.94
CA CYS A 138 -1.90 3.10 21.06
C CYS A 138 -3.40 3.18 20.83
N PHE A 139 -3.84 2.93 19.60
CA PHE A 139 -5.24 2.79 19.25
C PHE A 139 -5.43 1.64 18.26
N ALA A 140 -6.64 1.09 18.28
CA ALA A 140 -7.04 0.06 17.33
C ALA A 140 -7.05 0.61 15.90
N GLU A 141 -6.92 -0.27 14.91
CA GLU A 141 -7.10 0.07 13.50
C GLU A 141 -8.39 0.88 13.30
N PRO A 142 -8.30 2.14 12.83
CA PRO A 142 -9.48 2.98 12.65
C PRO A 142 -10.42 2.43 11.57
N ALA A 143 -11.66 2.91 11.57
CA ALA A 143 -12.58 2.55 10.51
C ALA A 143 -12.04 3.08 9.17
N ARG A 144 -12.31 2.35 8.08
CA ARG A 144 -11.69 2.66 6.79
C ARG A 144 -12.17 3.98 6.21
N ASP A 145 -13.35 4.44 6.60
CA ASP A 145 -13.93 5.73 6.25
C ASP A 145 -13.52 6.87 7.20
N ASP A 146 -12.80 6.57 8.30
CA ASP A 146 -12.29 7.60 9.19
C ASP A 146 -11.24 8.47 8.48
N ALA A 147 -11.29 9.77 8.75
CA ALA A 147 -10.33 10.73 8.21
C ALA A 147 -8.92 10.47 8.75
N TRP A 148 -7.96 10.30 7.85
CA TRP A 148 -6.56 10.12 8.20
C TRP A 148 -5.90 11.46 8.50
N GLY A 149 -5.54 11.70 9.77
CA GLY A 149 -4.78 12.89 10.16
C GLY A 149 -5.47 14.23 9.89
N GLY A 150 -6.80 14.26 9.81
CA GLY A 150 -7.58 15.45 9.45
C GLY A 150 -7.37 15.91 8.00
N SER A 151 -6.94 14.99 7.13
CA SER A 151 -6.83 15.19 5.69
C SER A 151 -8.11 14.78 4.96
N ASP A 152 -8.13 15.01 3.64
CA ASP A 152 -9.16 14.47 2.74
C ASP A 152 -8.93 12.97 2.43
N PHE A 153 -7.82 12.37 2.90
CA PHE A 153 -7.61 10.92 2.83
C PHE A 153 -8.30 10.23 3.99
N THR A 154 -8.85 9.05 3.73
CA THR A 154 -9.36 8.12 4.74
C THR A 154 -8.31 7.08 5.12
N PHE A 155 -8.50 6.37 6.23
CA PHE A 155 -7.66 5.20 6.55
C PHE A 155 -7.71 4.14 5.43
N GLY A 156 -8.83 4.02 4.71
CA GLY A 156 -8.99 3.16 3.54
C GLY A 156 -8.17 3.59 2.32
N ASP A 157 -7.75 4.86 2.24
CA ASP A 157 -6.89 5.36 1.16
C ASP A 157 -5.41 5.14 1.45
N VAL A 158 -5.01 5.21 2.73
CA VAL A 158 -3.61 5.08 3.14
C VAL A 158 -3.23 3.65 3.53
N THR A 159 -4.21 2.82 3.92
CA THR A 159 -4.00 1.39 4.07
C THR A 159 -4.02 0.75 2.69
N LEU A 160 -2.87 0.20 2.28
CA LEU A 160 -2.77 -0.47 0.99
C LEU A 160 -3.64 -1.72 1.03
N ARG A 161 -4.63 -1.78 0.12
CA ARG A 161 -5.45 -2.98 -0.09
C ARG A 161 -4.55 -4.19 -0.31
N LYS A 162 -4.80 -5.26 0.45
CA LYS A 162 -4.22 -6.57 0.21
C LYS A 162 -4.92 -7.19 -1.02
N PRO A 163 -4.23 -7.96 -1.88
CA PRO A 163 -4.84 -8.56 -3.07
C PRO A 163 -6.09 -9.38 -2.72
N LYS A 164 -6.09 -10.04 -1.56
CA LYS A 164 -7.24 -10.81 -1.05
C LYS A 164 -8.54 -10.01 -0.84
N HIS A 165 -8.49 -8.67 -0.79
CA HIS A 165 -9.68 -7.84 -0.59
C HIS A 165 -10.49 -7.65 -1.87
N ASP A 166 -9.95 -8.05 -3.01
CA ASP A 166 -10.59 -7.93 -4.31
C ASP A 166 -10.53 -9.28 -5.07
N ASN A 167 -11.49 -9.51 -5.95
CA ASN A 167 -11.46 -10.56 -6.96
C ASN A 167 -10.88 -10.01 -8.26
N HIS A 168 -9.85 -10.66 -8.78
CA HIS A 168 -9.08 -10.18 -9.91
C HIS A 168 -9.36 -10.95 -11.21
N GLU A 169 -9.51 -10.22 -12.30
CA GLU A 169 -9.72 -10.72 -13.65
C GLU A 169 -8.66 -10.11 -14.58
N LEU A 170 -7.86 -10.97 -15.23
CA LEU A 170 -6.85 -10.53 -16.20
C LEU A 170 -7.53 -10.36 -17.56
N LEU A 171 -7.65 -9.11 -18.02
CA LEU A 171 -8.29 -8.76 -19.29
C LEU A 171 -7.33 -8.88 -20.49
N GLY A 172 -6.09 -9.33 -20.26
CA GLY A 172 -5.04 -9.47 -21.27
C GLY A 172 -4.03 -8.33 -21.25
N MET A 173 -3.26 -8.22 -22.34
CA MET A 173 -2.29 -7.14 -22.54
C MET A 173 -2.89 -6.04 -23.42
N THR A 174 -2.53 -4.80 -23.14
CA THR A 174 -2.88 -3.65 -23.97
C THR A 174 -1.69 -2.70 -24.04
N LYS A 175 -1.68 -1.84 -25.05
CA LYS A 175 -0.80 -0.66 -25.03
C LYS A 175 -1.44 0.41 -24.16
N PHE A 176 -0.72 0.86 -23.15
CA PHE A 176 -1.13 2.02 -22.36
C PHE A 176 -1.15 3.24 -23.28
N THR A 177 -2.22 4.02 -23.25
CA THR A 177 -2.39 5.20 -24.12
C THR A 177 -2.65 6.43 -23.25
N GLY A 178 -1.86 7.47 -23.47
CA GLY A 178 -1.99 8.76 -22.80
C GLY A 178 -0.96 9.00 -21.71
N CYS A 179 -0.90 10.25 -21.28
CA CYS A 179 0.01 10.72 -20.25
C CYS A 179 -0.74 10.98 -18.94
N LEU A 180 -0.07 10.81 -17.81
CA LEU A 180 -0.56 11.34 -16.54
C LEU A 180 -0.56 12.86 -16.62
N SER A 181 -1.75 13.42 -16.83
CA SER A 181 -1.94 14.85 -17.00
C SER A 181 -1.67 15.60 -15.70
N VAL A 182 -1.32 16.87 -15.83
CA VAL A 182 -1.18 17.78 -14.68
C VAL A 182 -2.52 18.47 -14.43
N MET A 183 -2.86 18.66 -13.14
CA MET A 183 -3.96 19.57 -12.81
C MET A 183 -3.57 20.97 -13.28
N LYS A 184 -4.38 21.53 -14.18
CA LYS A 184 -4.30 22.93 -14.59
C LYS A 184 -4.92 23.75 -13.46
N ASP A 185 -4.34 24.90 -13.12
CA ASP A 185 -4.85 25.82 -12.09
C ASP A 185 -4.61 25.43 -10.61
N ILE A 186 -3.53 24.71 -10.32
CA ILE A 186 -3.10 24.51 -8.91
C ILE A 186 -2.50 25.81 -8.35
N LYS A 187 -3.11 26.38 -7.31
CA LYS A 187 -2.49 27.43 -6.49
C LYS A 187 -1.22 26.89 -5.83
N ARG A 188 -0.06 27.32 -6.32
CA ARG A 188 1.25 26.90 -5.81
C ARG A 188 1.56 27.58 -4.47
N ASN A 189 2.20 26.83 -3.57
CA ASN A 189 2.72 27.36 -2.31
C ASN A 189 4.24 27.55 -2.42
N LYS A 190 4.89 28.01 -1.36
CA LYS A 190 6.36 28.21 -1.33
C LYS A 190 7.20 26.97 -1.65
N TRP A 191 6.63 25.77 -1.46
CA TRP A 191 7.30 24.49 -1.72
C TRP A 191 7.08 24.00 -3.15
N THR A 192 5.95 24.34 -3.78
CA THR A 192 5.60 23.91 -5.14
C THR A 192 5.78 24.99 -6.20
N GLN A 193 6.07 26.24 -5.82
CA GLN A 193 6.22 27.37 -6.76
C GLN A 193 7.24 27.09 -7.87
N ASN A 194 8.39 26.51 -7.52
CA ASN A 194 9.47 26.20 -8.45
C ASN A 194 9.47 24.73 -8.91
N ALA A 195 8.46 23.95 -8.54
CA ALA A 195 8.38 22.55 -8.95
C ALA A 195 8.07 22.47 -10.44
N LYS A 196 8.85 21.67 -11.17
CA LYS A 196 8.59 21.34 -12.57
C LYS A 196 7.46 20.29 -12.62
N ILE A 197 6.23 20.77 -12.59
CA ILE A 197 5.03 19.94 -12.69
C ILE A 197 4.64 19.89 -14.17
N GLU A 198 4.99 18.81 -14.84
CA GLU A 198 4.68 18.53 -16.24
C GLU A 198 3.99 17.17 -16.38
N ALA A 199 3.31 16.94 -17.50
CA ALA A 199 2.63 15.67 -17.72
C ALA A 199 3.66 14.55 -17.84
N ASP A 200 3.39 13.40 -17.22
CA ASP A 200 4.25 12.23 -17.32
C ASP A 200 3.75 11.31 -18.43
N CYS A 201 4.46 11.32 -19.55
CA CYS A 201 4.20 10.46 -20.71
C CYS A 201 5.11 9.22 -20.72
N SER A 202 5.88 8.95 -19.67
CA SER A 202 6.86 7.85 -19.63
C SER A 202 6.24 6.45 -19.78
N VAL A 203 4.94 6.33 -19.61
CA VAL A 203 4.18 5.08 -19.75
C VAL A 203 3.43 4.96 -21.08
N ASP A 204 3.36 6.04 -21.88
CA ASP A 204 2.62 6.02 -23.15
C ASP A 204 3.24 5.01 -24.13
N GLY A 205 2.39 4.23 -24.79
CA GLY A 205 2.76 3.19 -25.73
C GLY A 205 3.37 1.92 -25.12
N LYS A 206 3.60 1.86 -23.79
CA LYS A 206 4.11 0.65 -23.14
C LYS A 206 3.08 -0.47 -23.13
N GLU A 207 3.53 -1.69 -23.35
CA GLU A 207 2.71 -2.89 -23.17
C GLU A 207 2.53 -3.16 -21.68
N VAL A 208 1.28 -3.28 -21.25
CA VAL A 208 0.89 -3.49 -19.86
C VAL A 208 -0.18 -4.56 -19.75
N TYR A 209 -0.23 -5.23 -18.59
CA TYR A 209 -1.35 -6.10 -18.24
C TYR A 209 -2.52 -5.27 -17.76
N LYS A 210 -3.71 -5.54 -18.29
CA LYS A 210 -4.95 -4.90 -17.88
C LYS A 210 -5.65 -5.78 -16.85
N LEU A 211 -5.74 -5.30 -15.62
CA LEU A 211 -6.28 -6.04 -14.49
C LEU A 211 -7.56 -5.36 -14.00
N LYS A 212 -8.67 -6.10 -14.01
CA LYS A 212 -9.91 -5.68 -13.36
C LYS A 212 -9.94 -6.27 -11.96
N SER A 213 -10.22 -5.44 -10.95
CA SER A 213 -10.37 -5.86 -9.55
C SER A 213 -11.74 -5.44 -9.03
N THR A 214 -12.51 -6.40 -8.54
CA THR A 214 -13.86 -6.18 -7.97
C THR A 214 -13.79 -6.34 -6.47
N ALA A 215 -14.30 -5.39 -5.70
CA ALA A 215 -14.24 -5.47 -4.24
C ALA A 215 -15.07 -6.67 -3.73
N ASN A 216 -14.57 -7.36 -2.71
CA ASN A 216 -15.32 -8.46 -2.08
C ASN A 216 -16.44 -7.95 -1.16
N ASP A 217 -16.27 -6.76 -0.59
CA ASP A 217 -17.22 -6.14 0.35
C ASP A 217 -18.03 -5.03 -0.32
N ALA A 218 -19.35 -4.98 -0.04
CA ALA A 218 -20.28 -4.02 -0.62
C ALA A 218 -20.08 -2.56 -0.18
N ASN A 219 -19.43 -2.32 0.96
CA ASN A 219 -19.21 -0.98 1.50
C ASN A 219 -17.93 -0.32 0.95
N TRP A 220 -17.59 -0.59 -0.32
CA TRP A 220 -16.47 0.09 -0.96
C TRP A 220 -16.97 1.17 -1.94
N TRP A 221 -16.27 2.30 -2.01
CA TRP A 221 -16.60 3.46 -2.86
C TRP A 221 -16.57 3.21 -4.38
N TYR A 222 -16.43 1.96 -4.84
CA TYR A 222 -16.48 1.56 -6.24
C TYR A 222 -16.86 0.08 -6.38
N ASP A 223 -17.53 -0.29 -7.48
CA ASP A 223 -17.88 -1.69 -7.77
C ASP A 223 -16.66 -2.48 -8.29
N ASN A 224 -15.94 -1.89 -9.24
CA ASN A 224 -14.68 -2.42 -9.77
C ASN A 224 -13.71 -1.31 -10.16
N ARG A 225 -12.42 -1.65 -10.18
CA ARG A 225 -11.36 -0.81 -10.76
C ARG A 225 -10.68 -1.56 -11.90
N VAL A 226 -10.22 -0.82 -12.90
CA VAL A 226 -9.40 -1.35 -13.99
C VAL A 226 -8.06 -0.62 -13.96
N SER A 227 -6.99 -1.37 -13.72
CA SER A 227 -5.61 -0.90 -13.67
C SER A 227 -4.78 -1.47 -14.80
#